data_AF-A0A7X8YN81-F1
#
_entry.id   AF-A0A7X8YN81-F1
#
_cell.length_a   1.000
_cell.length_b   1.000
_cell.length_c   1.000
_cell.angle_alpha   90.00
_cell.angle_beta   90.00
_cell.angle_gamma   90.00
#
_symmetry.space_group_name_H-M   'P 1'
#
loop_
_entity.id
_entity.type
_entity.pdbx_description
1 polymer ?
#
loop_
_entity_poly.entity_id
_entity_poly.type
_entity_poly.pdbx_seq_one_letter_code
_entity_poly.pdbx_strand_id
1 'polypeptide(L)' 'MESTTEEIIAFCRESLAAYKVPKIIEFRKVLPRNSVGKPLRIKLREEELDKARMK' A
#
# COMPACT_ATOMS: atom_id res chain seq x y z
N MET A 1 -9.55 11.76 11.75
CA MET A 1 -10.35 10.62 11.25
C MET A 1 -9.52 9.98 10.16
N GLU A 2 -8.78 8.92 10.50
CA GLU A 2 -8.10 8.07 9.53
C GLU A 2 -8.96 6.83 9.33
N SER A 3 -9.15 6.40 8.09
CA SER A 3 -9.90 5.19 7.76
C SER A 3 -9.16 3.95 8.25
N THR A 4 -9.88 2.96 8.76
CA THR A 4 -9.26 1.71 9.24
C THR A 4 -8.94 0.77 8.08
N THR A 5 -8.04 -0.19 8.31
CA THR A 5 -7.71 -1.22 7.33
C THR A 5 -8.96 -2.00 6.91
N GLU A 6 -9.82 -2.30 7.87
CA GLU A 6 -11.06 -3.05 7.70
C GLU A 6 -12.06 -2.30 6.82
N GLU A 7 -12.21 -0.98 7.03
CA GLU A 7 -13.07 -0.12 6.20
C GLU A 7 -12.60 -0.10 4.74
N ILE A 8 -11.29 0.03 4.50
CA ILE A 8 -10.75 0.03 3.13
C ILE A 8 -10.96 -1.33 2.47
N ILE A 9 -10.76 -2.43 3.19
CA ILE A 9 -11.00 -3.79 2.67
C ILE A 9 -12.48 -4.00 2.36
N ALA A 10 -13.39 -3.58 3.24
CA ALA A 10 -14.82 -3.67 3.03
C ALA A 10 -15.25 -2.91 1.77
N PHE A 11 -14.79 -1.65 1.63
CA PHE A 11 -15.01 -0.83 0.45
C PHE A 11 -14.50 -1.50 -0.84
N CYS A 12 -13.29 -2.06 -0.80
CA CYS A 12 -12.74 -2.80 -1.93
C CYS A 12 -13.54 -4.07 -2.27
N ARG A 13 -14.09 -4.78 -1.28
CA ARG A 13 -14.88 -6.00 -1.50
C ARG A 13 -16.24 -5.72 -2.16
N GLU A 14 -16.84 -4.57 -1.89
CA GLU A 14 -18.11 -4.16 -2.51
C GLU A 14 -17.93 -3.80 -3.99
N SER A 15 -16.81 -3.19 -4.34
CA SER A 15 -16.58 -2.63 -5.68
C SER A 15 -15.64 -3.46 -6.58
N LEU A 16 -14.85 -4.39 -6.02
CA LEU A 16 -13.84 -5.16 -6.75
C LEU A 16 -14.08 -6.67 -6.64
N ALA A 17 -13.69 -7.40 -7.68
CA ALA A 17 -13.61 -8.86 -7.63
C ALA A 17 -12.66 -9.31 -6.50
N ALA A 18 -12.97 -10.43 -5.85
CA ALA A 18 -12.27 -10.91 -4.65
C ALA A 18 -10.73 -10.98 -4.77
N TYR A 19 -10.20 -11.32 -5.95
CA TYR A 19 -8.75 -11.40 -6.19
C TYR A 19 -8.05 -10.04 -6.30
N LYS A 20 -8.79 -8.96 -6.54
CA LYS A 20 -8.26 -7.58 -6.60
C LYS A 20 -8.27 -6.88 -5.25
N VAL A 21 -8.88 -7.49 -4.24
CA VAL A 21 -8.92 -6.93 -2.88
C VAL A 21 -7.50 -7.00 -2.30
N PRO A 22 -6.94 -5.88 -1.81
CA PRO A 22 -5.60 -5.87 -1.23
C PRO A 22 -5.54 -6.76 0.01
N LYS A 23 -4.46 -7.55 0.12
CA LYS A 23 -4.22 -8.43 1.28
C LYS A 23 -3.49 -7.72 2.42
N ILE A 24 -2.69 -6.71 2.09
CA ILE A 24 -1.86 -5.94 3.02
C ILE A 24 -2.11 -4.48 2.72
N ILE A 25 -2.39 -3.70 3.76
CA ILE A 25 -2.57 -2.25 3.68
C ILE A 25 -1.61 -1.64 4.70
N GLU A 26 -0.81 -0.69 4.25
CA GLU A 26 0.12 0.06 5.09
C GLU A 26 -0.19 1.55 4.94
N PHE A 27 -0.49 2.21 6.06
CA PHE A 27 -0.67 3.64 6.11
C PHE A 27 0.68 4.32 6.30
N ARG A 28 1.04 5.18 5.35
CA ARG A 28 2.28 5.97 5.39
C ARG A 28 1.94 7.44 5.36
N LYS A 29 2.65 8.22 6.19
CA LYS A 29 2.52 9.68 6.19
C LYS A 29 3.03 10.30 4.88
N VAL A 30 4.06 9.70 4.28
CA VAL A 30 4.70 10.19 3.05
C VAL A 30 5.09 9.01 2.16
N LEU A 31 4.89 9.16 0.86
CA LEU A 31 5.38 8.22 -0.15
C LEU A 31 6.76 8.67 -0.66
N PRO A 32 7.69 7.76 -0.95
CA PRO A 32 8.95 8.11 -1.57
C PRO A 32 8.68 8.74 -2.93
N ARG A 33 9.27 9.91 -3.17
CA ARG A 33 9.10 10.68 -4.41
C ARG A 33 10.45 10.97 -5.04
N ASN A 34 10.47 11.16 -6.35
CA ASN A 34 11.65 11.64 -7.06
C ASN A 34 11.82 13.16 -6.85
N SER A 35 12.93 13.71 -7.35
CA SER A 35 13.23 15.15 -7.24
C SER A 35 12.18 16.07 -7.87
N VAL A 36 11.27 15.52 -8.68
CA VAL A 36 10.17 16.24 -9.35
C VAL A 36 8.80 15.91 -8.72
N GLY A 37 8.78 15.22 -7.57
CA GLY A 37 7.57 14.93 -6.79
C GLY A 37 6.77 13.69 -7.21
N LYS A 38 7.19 12.93 -8.23
CA LYS A 38 6.48 11.71 -8.66
C LYS A 38 6.77 10.54 -7.71
N PRO A 39 5.77 9.71 -7.35
CA PRO A 39 5.98 8.57 -6.47
C PRO A 39 6.92 7.52 -7.10
N LEU A 40 7.90 7.08 -6.32
CA LEU A 40 8.89 6.09 -6.70
C LEU A 40 8.40 4.68 -6.35
N ARG A 41 7.69 4.05 -7.28
CA ARG A 41 7.18 2.67 -7.11
C ARG A 41 8.27 1.63 -6.93
N ILE A 42 9.44 1.85 -7.54
CA ILE A 42 10.59 0.93 -7.43
C ILE A 42 11.09 0.88 -5.99
N LYS A 43 11.34 2.04 -5.39
CA LYS A 43 11.79 2.15 -4.00
C LYS A 43 10.78 1.55 -3.01
N LEU A 44 9.48 1.79 -3.21
CA LEU A 44 8.44 1.14 -2.42
C LEU A 44 8.53 -0.39 -2.49
N ARG A 45 8.77 -0.95 -3.68
CA ARG A 45 8.90 -2.39 -3.86
C ARG A 45 10.16 -2.94 -3.20
N GLU A 46 11.28 -2.24 -3.32
CA GLU A 46 12.54 -2.62 -2.66
C GLU A 46 12.38 -2.67 -1.14
N GLU A 47 11.79 -1.62 -0.56
CA GLU A 47 11.51 -1.56 0.89
C GLU A 47 10.66 -2.75 1.36
N GLU A 48 9.63 -3.15 0.61
CA GLU A 48 8.81 -4.32 0.96
C GLU A 48 9.55 -5.65 0.77
N LEU A 49 10.39 -5.77 -0.26
CA LEU A 49 11.21 -6.96 -0.47
C LEU A 49 12.25 -7.13 0.64
N ASP A 50 12.87 -6.03 1.07
CA ASP A 50 13.86 -6.06 2.14
C ASP A 50 13.20 -6.38 3.49
N LYS A 51 12.02 -5.82 3.78
CA LYS A 51 11.21 -6.23 4.94
C LYS A 51 10.90 -7.72 4.92
N ALA A 52 10.59 -8.30 3.76
CA ALA A 52 10.30 -9.73 3.63
C ALA A 52 11.56 -10.62 3.79
N ARG A 53 12.74 -10.11 3.43
CA ARG A 53 14.03 -10.82 3.59
C ARG A 53 14.57 -10.78 5.02
N MET A 54 14.29 -9.71 5.76
CA MET A 54 14.74 -9.54 7.14
C MET A 54 13.80 -10.18 8.18
N LYS A 55 12.74 -10.84 7.72
CA LYS A 55 11.77 -11.54 8.54
C LYS A 55 11.99 -13.04 8.47
#